data_AF-A0A4P6DWF9-F1
#
_entry.id   AF-A0A4P6DWF9-F1
#
_cell.length_a   1.000
_cell.length_b   1.000
_cell.length_c   1.000
_cell.angle_alpha   90.00
_cell.angle_beta   90.00
_cell.angle_gamma   90.00
#
_symmetry.space_group_name_H-M   'P 1'
#
loop_
_entity.id
_entity.type
_entity.pdbx_description
1 polymer ?
#
loop_
_entity_poly.entity_id
_entity_poly.type
_entity_poly.pdbx_seq_one_letter_code
_entity_poly.pdbx_strand_id
1 'polypeptide(L)'
;MAVTLRVADGLAGRTVDFNGAETIVFRRFADWARGHAALFAGVPWEALLEATANAVIHRDATLRGPVLVKALTSGIEVVSLGGLNGLTPDDLLNGVSLPPNPHLLDRFVSNGFARGTGSGLTRIMDLYETTGTTAGVSATTNSVRLILPRTPPTPAVGRIIRFPDPGRDTPPPATADHR
;
A
#
# COMPACT_ATOMS: atom_id res chain seq x y z
N MET A 1 19.51 -10.37 -10.01
CA MET A 1 20.32 -9.26 -10.55
C MET A 1 20.26 -8.13 -9.53
N ALA A 2 21.35 -7.88 -8.79
CA ALA A 2 21.38 -6.85 -7.76
C ALA A 2 21.45 -5.47 -8.42
N VAL A 3 20.52 -4.59 -8.10
CA VAL A 3 20.52 -3.19 -8.56
C VAL A 3 20.93 -2.31 -7.39
N THR A 4 22.16 -1.78 -7.45
CA THR A 4 22.65 -0.78 -6.50
C THR A 4 22.06 0.58 -6.88
N LEU A 5 21.15 1.11 -6.07
CA LEU A 5 20.72 2.50 -6.17
C LEU A 5 21.44 3.31 -5.08
N ARG A 6 22.16 4.36 -5.48
CA ARG A 6 22.72 5.35 -4.55
C ARG A 6 21.62 6.37 -4.25
N VAL A 7 21.14 6.40 -3.01
CA VAL A 7 20.29 7.48 -2.51
C VAL A 7 21.20 8.56 -1.95
N ALA A 8 21.05 9.78 -2.44
CA ALA A 8 21.63 10.97 -1.81
C ALA A 8 20.82 11.21 -0.54
N ASP A 9 21.29 10.68 0.59
CA ASP A 9 21.12 11.21 1.95
C ASP A 9 21.58 10.14 2.97
N GLY A 10 22.86 10.23 3.36
CA GLY A 10 23.38 9.84 4.67
C GLY A 10 23.44 8.37 5.09
N LEU A 11 22.69 7.44 4.51
CA LEU A 11 22.75 6.01 4.85
C LEU A 11 23.56 5.23 3.81
N ALA A 12 24.86 5.51 3.77
CA ALA A 12 25.79 4.80 2.91
C ALA A 12 25.95 3.32 3.36
N GLY A 13 25.70 2.38 2.45
CA GLY A 13 26.35 1.06 2.49
C GLY A 13 25.50 -0.18 2.75
N ARG A 14 24.17 -0.09 2.92
CA ARG A 14 23.34 -1.31 2.99
C ARG A 14 22.95 -1.78 1.60
N THR A 15 23.69 -2.76 1.07
CA THR A 15 23.21 -3.61 -0.01
C THR A 15 22.27 -4.63 0.62
N VAL A 16 20.97 -4.42 0.47
CA VAL A 16 19.98 -5.45 0.80
C VAL A 16 19.75 -6.22 -0.49
N ASP A 17 19.91 -7.53 -0.47
CA ASP A 17 19.57 -8.39 -1.61
C ASP A 17 18.05 -8.57 -1.65
N PHE A 18 17.44 -8.24 -2.79
CA PHE A 18 15.99 -8.33 -2.97
C PHE A 18 15.66 -9.47 -3.92
N ASN A 19 14.56 -10.16 -3.65
CA ASN A 19 14.00 -11.07 -4.63
C ASN A 19 13.42 -10.28 -5.83
N GLY A 20 13.25 -10.94 -6.97
CA GLY A 20 12.74 -10.30 -8.19
C GLY A 20 11.32 -9.75 -8.05
N ALA A 21 10.54 -10.31 -7.13
CA ALA A 21 9.12 -10.04 -6.95
C ALA A 21 8.81 -8.71 -6.28
N GLU A 22 9.44 -8.45 -5.14
CA GLU A 22 9.33 -7.20 -4.40
C GLU A 22 9.75 -6.04 -5.29
N THR A 23 10.78 -6.25 -6.10
CA THR A 23 11.27 -5.28 -7.08
C THR A 23 10.22 -4.98 -8.16
N ILE A 24 9.49 -6.00 -8.65
CA ILE A 24 8.42 -5.82 -9.64
C ILE A 24 7.24 -5.06 -9.02
N VAL A 25 6.77 -5.49 -7.85
CA VAL A 25 5.65 -4.86 -7.13
C VAL A 25 5.96 -3.39 -6.87
N PHE A 26 7.13 -3.10 -6.28
CA PHE A 26 7.58 -1.75 -6.01
C PHE A 26 7.68 -0.90 -7.28
N ARG A 27 8.28 -1.43 -8.35
CA ARG A 27 8.43 -0.67 -9.61
C ARG A 27 7.07 -0.29 -10.20
N ARG A 28 6.13 -1.24 -10.25
CA ARG A 28 4.78 -0.95 -10.76
C ARG A 28 4.04 0.07 -9.91
N PHE A 29 4.19 -0.01 -8.58
CA PHE A 29 3.66 1.00 -7.68
C PHE A 29 4.27 2.38 -7.96
N ALA A 30 5.60 2.47 -8.05
CA ALA A 30 6.31 3.72 -8.26
C ALA A 30 5.98 4.36 -9.62
N ASP A 31 5.85 3.55 -10.67
CA ASP A 31 5.42 4.01 -12.01
C ASP A 31 3.98 4.53 -11.98
N TRP A 32 3.09 3.83 -11.27
CA TRP A 32 1.73 4.30 -11.05
C TRP A 32 1.71 5.64 -10.30
N ALA A 33 2.43 5.74 -9.18
CA ALA A 33 2.48 6.93 -8.33
C ALA A 33 2.95 8.17 -9.11
N ARG A 34 3.86 8.01 -10.08
CA ARG A 34 4.36 9.11 -10.91
C ARG A 34 3.42 9.58 -12.02
N GLY A 35 2.45 8.75 -12.43
CA GLY A 35 1.70 8.97 -13.69
C GLY A 35 0.20 9.25 -13.56
N HIS A 36 -0.38 9.14 -12.36
CA HIS A 36 -1.85 8.98 -12.24
C HIS A 36 -2.57 10.01 -11.37
N ALA A 37 -1.88 10.99 -10.78
CA ALA A 37 -2.47 11.96 -9.83
C ALA A 37 -3.72 12.68 -10.40
N ALA A 38 -3.69 13.05 -11.69
CA ALA A 38 -4.80 13.76 -12.33
C ALA A 38 -6.13 12.98 -12.38
N LEU A 39 -6.09 11.64 -12.28
CA LEU A 39 -7.30 10.79 -12.29
C LEU A 39 -8.06 10.80 -10.96
N PHE A 40 -7.48 11.41 -9.93
CA PHE A 40 -7.93 11.34 -8.55
C PHE A 40 -8.24 12.72 -7.95
N ALA A 41 -8.52 13.71 -8.81
CA ALA A 41 -8.93 15.05 -8.38
C ALA A 41 -10.07 15.00 -7.34
N GLY A 42 -9.99 15.86 -6.33
CA GLY A 42 -10.96 15.91 -5.22
C GLY A 42 -10.70 14.90 -4.09
N VAL A 43 -9.66 14.08 -4.18
CA VAL A 43 -9.14 13.23 -3.10
C VAL A 43 -7.72 13.73 -2.73
N PRO A 44 -7.36 13.85 -1.45
CA PRO A 44 -5.98 14.16 -1.05
C PRO A 44 -5.02 13.11 -1.64
N TRP A 45 -4.09 13.55 -2.48
CA TRP A 45 -3.20 12.65 -3.21
C TRP A 45 -2.34 11.82 -2.26
N GLU A 46 -1.84 12.44 -1.19
CA GLU A 46 -1.05 11.82 -0.15
C GLU A 46 -1.84 10.71 0.58
N ALA A 47 -3.16 10.89 0.76
CA ALA A 47 -3.99 9.89 1.42
C ALA A 47 -4.18 8.67 0.51
N LEU A 48 -4.34 8.89 -0.80
CA LEU A 48 -4.42 7.81 -1.78
C LEU A 48 -3.09 7.06 -1.91
N LEU A 49 -1.97 7.77 -1.90
CA LEU A 49 -0.64 7.19 -1.96
C LEU A 49 -0.38 6.30 -0.74
N GLU A 50 -0.65 6.82 0.46
CA GLU A 50 -0.53 6.11 1.74
C GLU A 50 -1.45 4.89 1.79
N ALA A 51 -2.73 5.04 1.42
CA ALA A 51 -3.69 3.95 1.36
C ALA A 51 -3.23 2.81 0.44
N THR A 52 -2.74 3.17 -0.75
CA THR A 52 -2.31 2.20 -1.74
C THR A 52 -1.00 1.53 -1.33
N ALA A 53 -0.07 2.27 -0.73
CA ALA A 53 1.15 1.71 -0.15
C ALA A 53 0.83 0.72 0.96
N ASN A 54 -0.03 1.10 1.91
CA ASN A 54 -0.48 0.24 3.00
C ASN A 54 -1.15 -1.03 2.48
N ALA A 55 -2.01 -0.91 1.46
CA ALA A 55 -2.65 -2.05 0.83
C ALA A 55 -1.64 -3.02 0.18
N VAL A 56 -0.54 -2.52 -0.39
CA VAL A 56 0.52 -3.34 -0.98
C VAL A 56 1.41 -3.97 0.09
N ILE A 57 1.83 -3.19 1.09
CA ILE A 57 2.75 -3.61 2.17
C ILE A 57 2.09 -4.66 3.08
N HIS A 58 0.83 -4.47 3.45
CA HIS A 58 0.11 -5.32 4.41
C HIS A 58 -0.70 -6.45 3.77
N ARG A 59 -0.61 -6.64 2.45
CA ARG A 59 -1.34 -7.69 1.75
C ARG A 59 -0.91 -9.07 2.24
N ASP A 60 -1.87 -9.96 2.49
CA ASP A 60 -1.60 -11.37 2.74
C ASP A 60 -1.06 -12.05 1.47
N ALA A 61 0.24 -12.35 1.46
CA ALA A 61 0.94 -12.96 0.33
C ALA A 61 0.50 -14.41 0.03
N THR A 62 -0.20 -15.08 0.95
CA THR A 62 -0.71 -16.45 0.75
C THR A 62 -1.95 -16.49 -0.13
N LEU A 63 -2.70 -15.38 -0.20
CA LEU A 63 -3.87 -15.25 -1.06
C LEU A 63 -3.46 -14.87 -2.48
N ARG A 64 -4.23 -15.32 -3.47
CA ARG A 64 -4.04 -14.95 -4.88
C ARG A 64 -4.95 -13.80 -5.28
N GLY A 65 -4.41 -12.83 -6.01
CA GLY A 65 -5.16 -11.70 -6.58
C GLY A 65 -4.50 -10.32 -6.37
N PRO A 66 -4.91 -9.30 -7.14
CA PRO A 66 -4.30 -7.97 -7.06
C PRO A 66 -4.81 -7.16 -5.86
N VAL A 67 -4.05 -6.13 -5.47
CA VAL A 67 -4.66 -4.98 -4.76
C VAL A 67 -5.55 -4.23 -5.75
N LEU A 68 -6.77 -3.89 -5.33
CA LEU A 68 -7.74 -3.17 -6.15
C LEU A 68 -7.80 -1.70 -5.73
N VAL A 69 -7.67 -0.79 -6.68
CA VAL A 69 -7.98 0.63 -6.50
C VAL A 69 -9.07 1.00 -7.48
N LYS A 70 -10.26 1.35 -6.97
CA LYS A 70 -11.46 1.61 -7.77
C LYS A 70 -11.85 3.07 -7.68
N ALA A 71 -12.02 3.72 -8.83
CA ALA A 71 -12.56 5.06 -8.92
C ALA A 71 -14.10 5.03 -8.94
N LEU A 72 -14.72 5.50 -7.85
CA LEU A 72 -16.16 5.64 -7.69
C LEU A 72 -16.58 7.11 -7.88
N THR A 73 -17.89 7.36 -7.97
CA THR A 73 -18.41 8.73 -8.10
C THR A 73 -18.11 9.57 -6.85
N SER A 74 -18.20 8.94 -5.68
CA SER A 74 -18.08 9.57 -4.37
C SER A 74 -16.69 9.50 -3.76
N GLY A 75 -15.70 8.89 -4.43
CA GLY A 75 -14.43 8.60 -3.79
C GLY A 75 -13.61 7.53 -4.49
N ILE A 76 -12.53 7.13 -3.83
CA ILE A 76 -11.68 6.00 -4.19
C ILE A 76 -11.84 4.89 -3.17
N GLU A 77 -11.96 3.66 -3.66
CA GLU A 77 -11.94 2.46 -2.82
C GLU A 77 -10.64 1.70 -3.05
N VAL A 78 -9.89 1.46 -1.97
CA VAL A 78 -8.69 0.62 -1.97
C VAL A 78 -9.02 -0.68 -1.24
N VAL A 79 -8.81 -1.83 -1.88
CA VAL A 79 -9.05 -3.16 -1.31
C VAL A 79 -7.76 -3.97 -1.35
N SER A 80 -7.32 -4.42 -0.18
CA SER A 80 -6.24 -5.39 -0.02
C SER A 80 -6.80 -6.75 0.40
N LEU A 81 -6.13 -7.81 -0.04
CA LEU A 81 -6.41 -9.18 0.39
C LEU A 81 -5.71 -9.47 1.71
N GLY A 82 -6.40 -10.21 2.58
CA GLY A 82 -5.98 -10.48 3.95
C GLY A 82 -6.87 -9.75 4.95
N GLY A 83 -7.10 -10.36 6.10
CA GLY A 83 -7.79 -9.74 7.23
C GLY A 83 -6.82 -8.97 8.13
N LEU A 84 -7.34 -8.49 9.26
CA LEU A 84 -6.54 -7.78 10.26
C LEU A 84 -5.77 -8.70 11.23
N ASN A 85 -5.75 -10.01 11.00
CA ASN A 85 -5.01 -10.98 11.82
C ASN A 85 -5.31 -10.89 13.32
N GLY A 86 -6.59 -10.71 13.67
CA GLY A 86 -7.04 -10.55 15.06
C GLY A 86 -7.02 -9.11 15.58
N LEU A 87 -6.50 -8.16 14.80
CA LEU A 87 -6.58 -6.73 15.10
C LEU A 87 -7.94 -6.15 14.67
N THR A 88 -8.24 -4.99 15.23
CA THR A 88 -9.41 -4.15 14.93
C THR A 88 -8.96 -2.85 14.28
N PRO A 89 -9.84 -2.13 13.54
CA PRO A 89 -9.54 -0.79 13.04
C PRO A 89 -8.96 0.18 14.09
N ASP A 90 -9.43 0.10 15.33
CA ASP A 90 -8.96 0.94 16.43
C ASP A 90 -7.50 0.63 16.80
N ASP A 91 -7.07 -0.64 16.70
CA ASP A 91 -5.67 -1.01 16.90
C ASP A 91 -4.76 -0.35 15.86
N LEU A 92 -5.21 -0.25 14.60
CA LEU A 92 -4.44 0.45 13.56
C LEU A 92 -4.34 1.96 13.83
N LEU A 93 -5.40 2.57 14.36
CA LEU A 93 -5.40 3.98 14.77
C LEU A 93 -4.48 4.22 15.98
N ASN A 94 -4.37 3.24 16.87
CA ASN A 94 -3.39 3.23 17.97
C ASN A 94 -1.96 2.91 17.50
N GLY A 95 -1.76 2.72 16.20
CA GLY A 95 -0.46 2.52 15.57
C GLY A 95 0.06 1.08 15.58
N VAL A 96 -0.79 0.11 15.90
CA VAL A 96 -0.44 -1.31 15.76
C VAL A 96 -0.33 -1.65 14.27
N SER A 97 0.81 -2.22 13.87
CA SER A 97 1.10 -2.52 12.47
C SER A 97 1.98 -3.76 12.38
N LEU A 98 1.52 -4.73 11.58
CA LEU A 98 2.16 -6.03 11.40
C LEU A 98 2.39 -6.30 9.91
N PRO A 99 3.40 -5.66 9.28
CA PRO A 99 3.73 -5.93 7.88
C PRO A 99 4.32 -7.34 7.74
N PRO A 100 3.78 -8.20 6.85
CA PRO A 100 4.28 -9.57 6.69
C PRO A 100 5.66 -9.64 6.02
N ASN A 101 6.03 -8.62 5.26
CA ASN A 101 7.32 -8.55 4.55
C ASN A 101 8.09 -7.27 4.93
N PRO A 102 9.10 -7.37 5.83
CA PRO A 102 9.89 -6.22 6.24
C PRO A 102 10.78 -5.68 5.11
N HIS A 103 11.25 -6.50 4.17
CA HIS A 103 12.04 -6.05 3.02
C HIS A 103 11.23 -5.18 2.06
N LEU A 104 9.96 -5.55 1.83
CA LEU A 104 9.04 -4.73 1.04
C LEU A 104 8.75 -3.40 1.75
N LEU A 105 8.52 -3.41 3.07
CA LEU A 105 8.37 -2.19 3.84
C LEU A 105 9.60 -1.29 3.71
N ASP A 106 10.80 -1.82 3.93
CA ASP A 106 12.06 -1.07 3.84
C ASP A 106 12.24 -0.41 2.46
N ARG A 107 11.79 -1.07 1.38
CA ARG A 107 11.78 -0.49 0.03
C ARG A 107 10.85 0.72 -0.07
N PHE A 108 9.65 0.63 0.46
CA PHE A 108 8.71 1.75 0.45
C PHE A 108 9.23 2.91 1.31
N VAL A 109 9.81 2.62 2.47
CA VAL A 109 10.38 3.63 3.38
C VAL A 109 11.58 4.34 2.75
N SER A 110 12.55 3.59 2.24
CA SER A 110 13.77 4.16 1.62
C SER A 110 13.52 4.99 0.36
N ASN A 111 12.32 4.91 -0.22
CA ASN A 111 11.91 5.69 -1.38
C ASN A 111 10.84 6.74 -1.06
N GLY A 112 10.54 6.97 0.23
CA GLY A 112 9.61 8.00 0.68
C GLY A 112 8.12 7.70 0.42
N PHE A 113 7.77 6.46 0.09
CA PHE A 113 6.38 6.03 -0.10
C PHE A 113 5.70 5.52 1.17
N ALA A 114 6.47 5.26 2.22
CA ALA A 114 5.99 4.95 3.56
C ALA A 114 6.92 5.61 4.60
N ARG A 115 6.45 5.75 5.84
CA ARG A 115 7.23 6.34 6.94
C ARG A 115 7.69 5.32 7.99
N GLY A 116 7.45 4.04 7.75
CA GLY A 116 7.67 2.94 8.70
C GLY A 116 6.34 2.29 9.06
N THR A 117 6.22 1.84 10.29
CA THR A 117 5.02 1.16 10.80
C THR A 117 4.18 2.10 11.69
N GLY A 118 2.86 1.91 11.68
CA GLY A 118 1.99 2.44 12.72
C GLY A 118 1.51 3.89 12.57
N SER A 119 1.97 4.64 11.55
CA SER A 119 1.49 6.03 11.34
C SER A 119 0.50 6.18 10.17
N GLY A 120 0.36 5.15 9.33
CA GLY A 120 -0.25 5.30 8.01
C GLY A 120 -1.75 5.62 8.05
N LEU A 121 -2.52 4.91 8.88
CA LEU A 121 -3.95 5.14 9.00
C LEU A 121 -4.25 6.51 9.63
N THR A 122 -3.56 6.86 10.72
CA THR A 122 -3.69 8.17 11.37
C THR A 122 -3.39 9.31 10.39
N ARG A 123 -2.29 9.20 9.61
CA ARG A 123 -1.95 10.19 8.59
C ARG A 123 -3.05 10.35 7.52
N ILE A 124 -3.69 9.25 7.11
CA ILE A 124 -4.83 9.33 6.20
C ILE A 124 -5.97 10.11 6.84
N MET A 125 -6.27 9.86 8.12
CA MET A 125 -7.31 10.60 8.84
C MET A 125 -6.97 12.10 8.95
N ASP A 126 -5.72 12.43 9.30
CA ASP A 126 -5.23 13.82 9.41
C ASP A 126 -5.39 14.58 8.07
N LEU A 127 -5.05 13.93 6.95
CA LEU A 127 -5.21 14.51 5.61
C LEU A 127 -6.67 14.81 5.23
N TYR A 128 -7.62 14.18 5.93
CA TYR A 128 -9.05 14.37 5.72
C TYR A 128 -9.68 15.42 6.63
N GLU A 129 -9.02 15.86 7.71
CA GLU A 129 -9.57 16.82 8.68
C GLU A 129 -10.08 18.12 8.02
N THR A 130 -9.36 18.63 7.02
CA THR A 130 -9.70 19.89 6.34
C THR A 130 -10.63 19.71 5.14
N THR A 131 -11.04 18.47 4.82
CA THR A 131 -11.83 18.17 3.61
C THR A 131 -13.35 18.25 3.82
N GLY A 132 -13.80 18.32 5.07
CA GLY A 132 -15.22 18.21 5.43
C GLY A 132 -15.80 16.79 5.25
N THR A 133 -14.95 15.80 5.05
CA THR A 133 -15.30 14.37 4.92
C THR A 133 -14.32 13.52 5.73
N THR A 134 -14.58 12.22 5.88
CA THR A 134 -13.73 11.32 6.67
C THR A 134 -13.45 10.04 5.91
N ALA A 135 -12.18 9.61 5.87
CA ALA A 135 -11.81 8.32 5.32
C ALA A 135 -12.44 7.18 6.14
N GLY A 136 -12.89 6.12 5.46
CA GLY A 136 -13.49 4.96 6.11
C GLY A 136 -12.60 3.73 6.00
N VAL A 137 -12.46 2.97 7.09
CA VAL A 137 -11.80 1.66 7.07
C VAL A 137 -12.77 0.58 7.51
N SER A 138 -12.74 -0.55 6.82
CA SER A 138 -13.54 -1.74 7.17
C SER A 138 -12.74 -2.99 6.84
N ALA A 139 -12.86 -4.02 7.66
CA ALA A 139 -12.21 -5.29 7.42
C ALA A 139 -13.20 -6.45 7.52
N THR A 140 -12.91 -7.49 6.75
CA THR A 140 -13.49 -8.83 6.90
C THR A 140 -12.39 -9.81 7.28
N THR A 141 -12.72 -11.08 7.43
CA THR A 141 -11.72 -12.14 7.61
C THR A 141 -10.66 -12.17 6.50
N ASN A 142 -11.03 -11.79 5.27
CA ASN A 142 -10.18 -12.01 4.08
C ASN A 142 -9.84 -10.73 3.31
N SER A 143 -10.27 -9.57 3.80
CA SER A 143 -9.99 -8.31 3.11
C SER A 143 -9.99 -7.11 4.05
N VAL A 144 -9.14 -6.15 3.72
CA VAL A 144 -9.18 -4.80 4.29
C VAL A 144 -9.58 -3.84 3.17
N ARG A 145 -10.48 -2.93 3.50
CA ARG A 145 -11.04 -1.96 2.57
C ARG A 145 -10.94 -0.56 3.17
N LEU A 146 -10.39 0.36 2.40
CA LEU A 146 -10.33 1.78 2.71
C LEU A 146 -11.17 2.57 1.68
N ILE A 147 -12.05 3.45 2.16
CA ILE A 147 -12.72 4.46 1.34
C ILE A 147 -12.06 5.81 1.59
N LEU A 148 -11.70 6.48 0.49
CA LEU A 148 -11.22 7.84 0.45
C LEU A 148 -12.30 8.71 -0.24
N PRO A 149 -13.17 9.39 0.50
CA PRO A 149 -14.21 10.24 -0.09
C PRO A 149 -13.62 11.34 -0.97
N ARG A 150 -14.38 11.73 -1.99
CA ARG A 150 -14.04 12.78 -2.94
C ARG A 150 -15.02 13.95 -2.81
N THR A 151 -14.47 15.17 -2.81
CA THR A 151 -15.27 16.39 -2.79
C THR A 151 -14.77 17.39 -3.84
N PRO A 152 -15.62 17.85 -4.80
CA PRO A 152 -16.99 17.38 -5.04
C PRO A 152 -17.00 15.97 -5.70
N PRO A 153 -18.13 15.24 -5.63
CA PRO A 153 -18.33 14.04 -6.41
C PRO A 153 -18.13 14.33 -7.91
N THR A 154 -17.51 13.40 -8.62
CA THR A 154 -17.31 13.50 -10.07
C THR A 154 -17.74 12.20 -10.71
N PRO A 155 -18.28 12.20 -11.95
CA PRO A 155 -18.73 10.98 -12.60
C PRO A 155 -17.68 9.87 -12.52
N ALA A 156 -18.06 8.70 -12.00
CA ALA A 156 -17.15 7.58 -11.87
C ALA A 156 -16.52 7.26 -13.22
N VAL A 157 -15.19 7.23 -13.28
CA VAL A 157 -14.48 6.78 -14.49
C VAL A 157 -14.50 5.24 -14.60
N GLY A 158 -15.15 4.53 -13.67
CA GLY A 158 -15.26 3.06 -13.67
C GLY A 158 -13.92 2.33 -13.67
N ARG A 159 -12.84 3.06 -13.35
CA ARG A 159 -11.47 2.58 -13.53
C ARG A 159 -11.06 1.75 -12.34
N ILE A 160 -10.71 0.50 -12.60
CA ILE A 160 -10.08 -0.40 -11.63
C ILE A 160 -8.60 -0.49 -11.98
N ILE A 161 -7.75 0.02 -11.10
CA ILE A 161 -6.30 -0.21 -11.15
C ILE A 161 -6.00 -1.45 -10.33
N ARG A 162 -5.22 -2.35 -10.93
CA ARG A 162 -4.82 -3.62 -10.32
C ARG A 162 -3.31 -3.59 -10.13
N PHE A 163 -2.84 -3.58 -8.89
CA PHE A 163 -1.42 -3.77 -8.61
C PHE A 163 -1.10 -5.27 -8.65
N PRO A 164 0.13 -5.65 -9.06
CA PRO A 164 0.52 -7.05 -9.17
C PRO A 164 0.25 -7.84 -7.90
N ASP A 165 0.01 -9.13 -8.08
CA ASP A 165 -0.11 -10.11 -7.00
C ASP A 165 1.31 -10.42 -6.47
N PRO A 166 1.68 -9.93 -5.28
CA PRO A 166 3.01 -10.20 -4.73
C PRO A 166 3.25 -11.69 -4.56
N GLY A 167 2.20 -12.50 -4.26
CA GLY A 167 2.30 -13.94 -4.03
C GLY A 167 2.51 -14.78 -5.30
N ARG A 168 2.12 -14.27 -6.48
CA ARG A 168 2.45 -14.92 -7.77
C ARG A 168 3.86 -14.56 -8.23
N ASP A 169 4.27 -13.33 -7.97
CA ASP A 169 5.54 -12.81 -8.46
C ASP A 169 6.71 -13.17 -7.53
N THR A 170 6.45 -13.50 -6.24
CA THR A 170 7.43 -14.07 -5.30
C THR A 170 7.62 -15.57 -5.54
N PRO A 171 8.84 -16.05 -5.86
CA PRO A 171 9.11 -17.48 -5.71
C PRO A 171 8.86 -17.88 -4.25
N PRO A 172 8.36 -19.10 -3.97
CA PRO A 172 8.23 -19.58 -2.60
C PRO A 172 9.58 -19.46 -1.88
N PRO A 173 9.59 -19.25 -0.55
CA PRO A 173 10.83 -19.26 0.22
C PRO A 173 11.59 -20.54 -0.14
N ALA A 174 12.89 -20.42 -0.42
CA ALA A 174 13.73 -21.59 -0.63
C ALA A 174 13.50 -22.50 0.57
N THR A 175 12.99 -23.71 0.32
CA THR A 175 12.85 -24.73 1.37
C THR A 175 14.20 -24.83 2.05
N ALA A 176 14.26 -24.49 3.34
CA ALA A 176 15.41 -24.81 4.15
C ALA A 176 15.56 -26.32 4.05
N ASP A 177 16.62 -26.77 3.36
CA ASP A 177 17.04 -28.16 3.37
C ASP A 177 17.48 -28.43 4.81
N HIS A 178 16.52 -28.85 5.64
CA HIS A 178 16.81 -29.44 6.94
C HIS A 178 17.43 -30.80 6.67
N ARG A 179 18.75 -30.79 6.46
CA ARG A 179 19.61 -31.96 6.67
C ARG A 179 20.03 -32.05 8.13
#